data_AF-A0A7C1FSM4-F1
#
_entry.id   AF-A0A7C1FSM4-F1
#
_cell.length_a   1.000
_cell.length_b   1.000
_cell.length_c   1.000
_cell.angle_alpha   90.00
_cell.angle_beta   90.00
_cell.angle_gamma   90.00
#
_symmetry.space_group_name_H-M   'P 1'
#
loop_
_entity.id
_entity.type
_entity.pdbx_description
1 polymer ?
#
loop_
_entity_poly.entity_id
_entity_poly.type
_entity_poly.pdbx_seq_one_letter_code
_entity_poly.pdbx_strand_id
1 'polypeptide(L)'
;MSVWRGDARPAALRSSAMDTLVHLFYRLRVIISEKSLYAILPFLRWRNAGKFVRRVGMHIVLELIATSGEDCAVIEREGGDRIELCSALALGGLTPSAALVQRARAATHLPIMMMLRPREGGFCYSADEFAQMALDLKFGLAVGVDGFVFGCLNPDGSIDVQRTAHLVELAKGAQTVFHRAFDVTPDPAAALEALISLGVTRVLTSGGRPSALEGAA
;
A
#
# COMPACT_ATOMS: atom_id res chain seq x y z
N MET A 1 22.24 37.43 -50.65
CA MET A 1 21.10 36.53 -50.96
C MET A 1 21.31 35.26 -50.14
N SER A 2 20.47 34.82 -49.21
CA SER A 2 19.13 35.23 -48.80
C SER A 2 18.78 34.54 -47.48
N VAL A 3 18.40 35.39 -46.51
CA VAL A 3 17.38 35.19 -45.46
C VAL A 3 17.68 34.31 -44.24
N TRP A 4 17.63 35.01 -43.11
CA TRP A 4 17.68 34.63 -41.71
C TRP A 4 16.25 34.74 -41.13
N ARG A 5 15.77 33.77 -40.33
CA ARG A 5 14.83 33.90 -39.19
C ARG A 5 15.02 32.64 -38.32
N GLY A 6 15.54 32.74 -37.10
CA GLY A 6 14.77 32.83 -35.84
C GLY A 6 14.36 31.42 -35.40
N ASP A 7 14.71 30.86 -34.23
CA ASP A 7 14.75 31.46 -32.91
C ASP A 7 15.68 30.73 -31.92
N ALA A 8 15.86 31.39 -30.78
CA ALA A 8 16.85 31.16 -29.73
C ALA A 8 16.66 29.89 -28.85
N ARG A 9 17.80 29.49 -28.28
CA ARG A 9 18.12 28.59 -27.13
C ARG A 9 17.12 28.62 -25.95
N PRO A 10 17.10 27.64 -24.99
CA PRO A 10 18.32 27.04 -24.40
C PRO A 10 18.31 25.56 -23.98
N ALA A 11 19.54 25.08 -23.72
CA ALA A 11 19.85 23.84 -23.03
C ALA A 11 19.21 23.80 -21.63
N ALA A 12 18.70 22.63 -21.23
CA ALA A 12 18.34 22.34 -19.85
C ALA A 12 19.02 21.03 -19.40
N LEU A 13 19.80 21.18 -18.34
CA LEU A 13 20.41 20.12 -17.54
C LEU A 13 19.34 19.36 -16.72
N ARG A 14 19.65 18.07 -16.48
CA ARG A 14 19.30 17.21 -15.33
C ARG A 14 17.83 16.87 -15.05
N SER A 15 17.58 15.57 -14.95
CA SER A 15 16.83 14.97 -13.84
C SER A 15 17.10 13.45 -13.79
N SER A 16 18.17 13.03 -13.12
CA SER A 16 18.44 11.61 -12.79
C SER A 16 17.47 11.03 -11.75
N ALA A 17 16.56 11.87 -11.23
CA ALA A 17 15.57 11.48 -10.22
C ALA A 17 14.35 10.75 -10.84
N MET A 18 13.95 11.10 -12.06
CA MET A 18 12.84 10.42 -12.76
C MET A 18 13.20 8.99 -13.17
N ASP A 19 14.42 8.75 -13.65
CA ASP A 19 14.88 7.41 -14.00
C ASP A 19 15.03 6.50 -12.77
N THR A 20 15.36 7.09 -11.61
CA THR A 20 15.43 6.38 -10.33
C THR A 20 14.03 6.01 -9.83
N LEU A 21 13.05 6.92 -9.92
CA LEU A 21 11.66 6.67 -9.56
C LEU A 21 11.03 5.57 -10.42
N VAL A 22 11.25 5.60 -11.74
CA VAL A 22 10.73 4.59 -12.66
C VAL A 22 11.31 3.21 -12.35
N HIS A 23 12.59 3.11 -11.95
CA HIS A 23 13.19 1.85 -11.49
C HIS A 23 12.69 1.41 -10.09
N LEU A 24 12.37 2.34 -9.20
CA LEU A 24 11.87 2.07 -7.85
C LEU A 24 10.43 1.53 -7.85
N PHE A 25 9.60 1.98 -8.81
CA PHE A 25 8.26 1.47 -9.07
C PHE A 25 8.21 -0.04 -9.41
N TYR A 26 9.31 -0.64 -9.90
CA TYR A 26 9.36 -2.06 -10.24
C TYR A 26 9.51 -2.98 -9.02
N ARG A 27 9.89 -2.48 -7.84
CA ARG A 27 10.12 -3.31 -6.64
C ARG A 27 8.93 -3.39 -5.68
N LEU A 28 8.04 -2.40 -5.67
CA LEU A 28 6.89 -2.35 -4.77
C LEU A 28 5.60 -2.19 -5.58
N ARG A 29 4.69 -3.16 -5.48
CA ARG A 29 3.34 -3.04 -6.08
C ARG A 29 2.54 -2.02 -5.27
N VAL A 30 2.46 -0.78 -5.75
CA VAL A 30 1.63 0.29 -5.17
C VAL A 30 0.16 -0.01 -5.46
N ILE A 31 -0.68 -0.03 -4.42
CA ILE A 31 -2.13 -0.30 -4.51
C ILE A 31 -2.89 1.03 -4.35
N ILE A 32 -3.82 1.30 -5.26
CA ILE A 32 -4.71 2.46 -5.21
C ILE A 32 -6.13 1.97 -4.89
N SER A 33 -6.72 2.52 -3.82
CA SER A 33 -8.10 2.25 -3.38
C SER A 33 -9.17 2.77 -4.36
N GLU A 34 -10.25 2.00 -4.50
CA GLU A 34 -11.36 2.09 -5.47
C GLU A 34 -11.99 3.48 -5.67
N LYS A 35 -11.98 4.35 -4.65
CA LYS A 35 -12.53 5.72 -4.78
C LYS A 35 -11.79 6.60 -5.81
N SER A 36 -10.63 6.16 -6.31
CA SER A 36 -9.83 6.89 -7.29
C SER A 36 -10.01 6.42 -8.74
N LEU A 37 -10.66 5.27 -8.97
CA LEU A 37 -10.82 4.68 -10.32
C LEU A 37 -11.88 5.42 -11.16
N TYR A 38 -12.93 5.95 -10.54
CA TYR A 38 -14.03 6.63 -11.24
C TYR A 38 -13.71 8.06 -11.69
N ALA A 39 -12.64 8.67 -11.18
CA ALA A 39 -12.27 10.05 -11.52
C ALA A 39 -11.32 10.16 -12.74
N ILE A 40 -10.76 9.05 -13.21
CA ILE A 40 -9.75 9.04 -14.30
C ILE A 40 -10.40 8.75 -15.67
N LEU A 41 -11.67 8.34 -15.68
CA LEU A 41 -12.35 7.89 -16.90
C LEU A 41 -12.83 8.96 -17.90
N PRO A 42 -12.93 10.28 -17.60
CA PRO A 42 -13.35 11.24 -18.64
C PRO A 42 -12.24 12.09 -19.29
N PHE A 43 -10.98 12.09 -18.81
CA PHE A 43 -10.03 13.17 -19.18
C PHE A 43 -8.75 12.79 -19.94
N LEU A 44 -8.55 11.53 -20.32
CA LEU A 44 -7.46 11.15 -21.22
C LEU A 44 -7.95 11.02 -22.66
N ARG A 45 -7.48 11.95 -23.52
CA ARG A 45 -7.64 11.91 -24.98
C ARG A 45 -6.92 10.66 -25.52
N TRP A 46 -7.66 9.56 -25.55
CA TRP A 46 -7.19 8.18 -25.72
C TRP A 46 -7.10 7.82 -27.21
N ARG A 47 -5.93 7.95 -27.85
CA ARG A 47 -5.68 7.28 -29.14
C ARG A 47 -4.57 6.25 -29.12
N ASN A 48 -3.75 6.16 -28.07
CA ASN A 48 -2.63 5.19 -28.01
C ASN A 48 -2.38 4.49 -26.66
N ALA A 49 -3.03 4.86 -25.56
CA ALA A 49 -2.80 4.22 -24.25
C ALA A 49 -3.31 2.77 -24.19
N GLY A 50 -4.41 2.45 -24.88
CA GLY A 50 -4.90 1.07 -24.99
C GLY A 50 -3.93 0.11 -25.69
N LYS A 51 -3.02 0.63 -26.54
CA LYS A 51 -1.96 -0.15 -27.16
C LYS A 51 -0.75 -0.33 -26.27
N PHE A 52 -0.53 0.51 -25.25
CA PHE A 52 0.60 0.41 -24.34
C PHE A 52 0.32 -0.58 -23.20
N VAL A 53 -0.86 -0.50 -22.57
CA VAL A 53 -1.27 -1.44 -21.51
C VAL A 53 -1.32 -2.89 -22.02
N ARG A 54 -1.77 -3.10 -23.26
CA ARG A 54 -1.78 -4.42 -23.91
C ARG A 54 -0.39 -4.92 -24.34
N ARG A 55 0.63 -4.05 -24.40
CA ARG A 55 1.99 -4.40 -24.90
C ARG A 55 2.94 -4.85 -23.80
N VAL A 56 2.59 -4.65 -22.52
CA VAL A 56 3.46 -4.95 -21.37
C VAL A 56 2.91 -6.07 -20.47
N GLY A 57 1.67 -6.56 -20.69
CA GLY A 57 1.13 -7.69 -19.92
C GLY A 57 1.04 -7.42 -18.41
N MET A 58 0.78 -6.17 -18.01
CA MET A 58 0.68 -5.81 -16.59
C MET A 58 -0.66 -6.28 -16.01
N HIS A 59 -0.61 -7.27 -15.13
CA HIS A 59 -1.75 -7.69 -14.32
C HIS A 59 -1.90 -6.71 -13.15
N ILE A 60 -2.95 -5.89 -13.18
CA ILE A 60 -3.35 -5.08 -12.03
C ILE A 60 -3.97 -6.03 -11.00
N VAL A 61 -3.64 -5.84 -9.73
CA VAL A 61 -4.18 -6.65 -8.64
C VAL A 61 -5.12 -5.80 -7.81
N LEU A 62 -6.39 -6.19 -7.74
CA LEU A 62 -7.45 -5.52 -7.00
C LEU A 62 -7.53 -6.07 -5.58
N GLU A 63 -7.06 -5.28 -4.62
CA GLU A 63 -7.20 -5.54 -3.19
C GLU A 63 -8.39 -4.76 -2.63
N LEU A 64 -9.32 -5.45 -1.99
CA LEU A 64 -10.56 -4.89 -1.46
C LEU A 64 -10.63 -5.07 0.07
N ILE A 65 -11.17 -4.08 0.76
CA ILE A 65 -11.32 -4.14 2.22
C ILE A 65 -12.55 -4.97 2.57
N ALA A 66 -12.39 -5.90 3.51
CA ALA A 66 -13.47 -6.67 4.11
C ALA A 66 -13.56 -6.42 5.61
N THR A 67 -14.77 -6.48 6.15
CA THR A 67 -15.07 -6.35 7.59
C THR A 67 -15.89 -7.50 8.16
N SER A 68 -16.31 -8.43 7.31
CA SER A 68 -17.04 -9.63 7.65
C SER A 68 -16.62 -10.80 6.77
N GLY A 69 -16.95 -12.02 7.19
CA GLY A 69 -16.80 -13.19 6.30
C GLY A 69 -17.71 -13.12 5.08
N GLU A 70 -18.87 -12.44 5.17
CA GLU A 70 -19.75 -12.23 4.02
C GLU A 70 -19.10 -11.32 2.99
N ASP A 71 -18.48 -10.20 3.41
CA ASP A 71 -17.72 -9.32 2.52
C ASP A 71 -16.63 -10.12 1.79
N CYS A 72 -15.92 -11.00 2.49
CA CYS A 72 -14.88 -11.85 1.90
C CYS A 72 -15.43 -12.76 0.80
N ALA A 73 -16.55 -13.45 1.06
CA ALA A 73 -17.19 -14.33 0.09
C ALA A 73 -17.74 -13.55 -1.12
N VAL A 74 -18.27 -12.35 -0.90
CA VAL A 74 -18.72 -11.45 -1.97
C VAL A 74 -17.53 -11.01 -2.83
N ILE A 75 -16.45 -10.54 -2.22
CA ILE A 75 -15.23 -10.11 -2.93
C ILE A 75 -14.71 -11.22 -3.85
N GLU A 76 -14.62 -12.47 -3.35
CA GLU A 76 -14.20 -13.61 -4.18
C GLU A 76 -15.17 -13.90 -5.32
N ARG A 77 -16.48 -13.92 -5.04
CA ARG A 77 -17.50 -14.18 -6.06
C ARG A 77 -17.51 -13.13 -7.17
N GLU A 78 -17.27 -11.87 -6.83
CA GLU A 78 -17.23 -10.75 -7.80
C GLU A 78 -15.84 -10.59 -8.46
N GLY A 79 -14.88 -11.47 -8.18
CA GLY A 79 -13.60 -11.53 -8.89
C GLY A 79 -12.53 -10.59 -8.36
N GLY A 80 -12.57 -10.23 -7.07
CA GLY A 80 -11.44 -9.57 -6.40
C GLY A 80 -10.22 -10.49 -6.31
N ASP A 81 -9.02 -9.91 -6.24
CA ASP A 81 -7.78 -10.69 -6.23
C ASP A 81 -7.21 -10.91 -4.82
N ARG A 82 -7.52 -10.01 -3.88
CA ARG A 82 -6.97 -10.03 -2.52
C ARG A 82 -7.86 -9.25 -1.56
N ILE A 83 -7.81 -9.61 -0.28
CA ILE A 83 -8.57 -8.95 0.79
C ILE A 83 -7.61 -8.27 1.77
N GLU A 84 -7.91 -7.03 2.14
CA GLU A 84 -7.42 -6.40 3.38
C GLU A 84 -8.51 -6.55 4.46
N LEU A 85 -8.23 -7.32 5.51
CA LEU A 85 -9.20 -7.60 6.57
C LEU A 85 -9.01 -6.64 7.74
N CYS A 86 -10.04 -5.84 8.00
CA CYS A 86 -10.04 -4.76 8.98
C CYS A 86 -11.28 -4.81 9.88
N SER A 87 -11.18 -4.18 11.06
CA SER A 87 -12.34 -3.73 11.84
C SER A 87 -12.41 -2.20 11.87
N ALA A 88 -13.52 -1.62 12.36
CA ALA A 88 -13.64 -0.19 12.67
C ALA A 88 -13.14 0.76 11.56
N LEU A 89 -13.65 0.60 10.32
CA LEU A 89 -13.21 1.42 9.17
C LEU A 89 -13.39 2.92 9.36
N ALA A 90 -14.39 3.34 10.12
CA ALA A 90 -14.59 4.74 10.48
C ALA A 90 -13.38 5.37 11.19
N LEU A 91 -12.55 4.55 11.83
CA LEU A 91 -11.33 4.96 12.55
C LEU A 91 -10.05 4.73 11.71
N GLY A 92 -10.19 4.45 10.41
CA GLY A 92 -9.09 4.19 9.50
C GLY A 92 -8.64 2.72 9.46
N GLY A 93 -9.45 1.79 9.95
CA GLY A 93 -9.12 0.36 10.00
C GLY A 93 -8.29 0.00 11.23
N LEU A 94 -8.78 -0.95 12.02
CA LEU A 94 -8.12 -1.50 13.20
C LEU A 94 -7.95 -3.02 13.06
N THR A 95 -7.15 -3.61 13.95
CA THR A 95 -7.00 -5.07 14.01
C THR A 95 -8.37 -5.75 14.12
N PRO A 96 -8.71 -6.74 13.26
CA PRO A 96 -9.95 -7.49 13.38
C PRO A 96 -9.93 -8.42 14.61
N SER A 97 -11.11 -8.74 15.15
CA SER A 97 -11.22 -9.70 16.26
C SER A 97 -10.82 -11.11 15.81
N ALA A 98 -10.37 -11.95 16.75
CA ALA A 98 -10.00 -13.33 16.47
C ALA A 98 -11.12 -14.13 15.75
N ALA A 99 -12.36 -13.94 16.19
CA ALA A 99 -13.53 -14.56 15.57
C ALA A 99 -13.73 -14.08 14.12
N LEU A 100 -13.53 -12.78 13.85
CA LEU A 100 -13.63 -12.25 12.49
C LEU A 100 -12.56 -12.84 11.57
N VAL A 101 -11.31 -12.94 12.01
CA VAL A 101 -10.22 -13.55 11.22
C VAL A 101 -10.53 -15.00 10.85
N GLN A 102 -11.00 -15.80 11.82
CA GLN A 102 -11.39 -17.20 11.57
C GLN A 102 -12.57 -17.30 10.59
N ARG A 103 -13.58 -16.45 10.76
CA ARG A 103 -14.75 -16.42 9.86
C ARG A 103 -14.38 -15.96 8.46
N ALA A 104 -13.50 -14.98 8.32
CA ALA A 104 -12.99 -14.51 7.04
C ALA A 104 -12.20 -15.61 6.33
N ARG A 105 -11.25 -16.25 7.03
CA ARG A 105 -10.46 -17.34 6.44
C ARG A 105 -11.32 -18.50 5.97
N ALA A 106 -12.38 -18.85 6.71
CA ALA A 106 -13.32 -19.91 6.33
C ALA A 106 -14.25 -19.53 5.16
N ALA A 107 -14.43 -18.24 4.87
CA ALA A 107 -15.36 -17.75 3.88
C ALA A 107 -14.75 -17.50 2.49
N THR A 108 -13.42 -17.51 2.38
CA THR A 108 -12.74 -17.22 1.11
C THR A 108 -11.44 -18.00 0.93
N HIS A 109 -11.05 -18.25 -0.33
CA HIS A 109 -9.72 -18.77 -0.69
C HIS A 109 -8.76 -17.68 -1.18
N LEU A 110 -9.23 -16.43 -1.32
CA LEU A 110 -8.35 -15.32 -1.70
C LEU A 110 -7.28 -15.07 -0.63
N PRO A 111 -6.12 -14.50 -1.02
CA PRO A 111 -5.13 -14.06 -0.05
C PRO A 111 -5.73 -13.03 0.92
N ILE A 112 -5.47 -13.17 2.22
CA ILE A 112 -5.92 -12.24 3.26
C ILE A 112 -4.72 -11.50 3.85
N MET A 113 -4.77 -10.17 3.81
CA MET A 113 -3.85 -9.26 4.48
C MET A 113 -4.54 -8.74 5.74
N MET A 114 -4.12 -9.21 6.91
CA MET A 114 -4.72 -8.83 8.19
C MET A 114 -4.14 -7.51 8.72
N MET A 115 -4.99 -6.55 9.05
CA MET A 115 -4.57 -5.32 9.72
C MET A 115 -4.00 -5.62 11.11
N LEU A 116 -2.86 -5.01 11.44
CA LEU A 116 -2.27 -4.93 12.78
C LEU A 116 -2.19 -3.46 13.17
N ARG A 117 -3.28 -2.96 13.77
CA ARG A 117 -3.39 -1.59 14.26
C ARG A 117 -4.27 -1.60 15.52
N PRO A 118 -3.66 -1.58 16.73
CA PRO A 118 -4.37 -1.89 17.97
C PRO A 118 -5.31 -0.75 18.42
N ARG A 119 -5.11 0.47 17.93
CA ARG A 119 -5.95 1.64 18.24
C ARG A 119 -5.96 2.68 17.13
N GLU A 120 -6.89 3.61 17.24
CA GLU A 120 -6.96 4.79 16.38
C GLU A 120 -5.86 5.83 16.67
N GLY A 121 -5.87 6.91 15.89
CA GLY A 121 -4.88 7.98 15.99
C GLY A 121 -3.56 7.64 15.30
N GLY A 122 -2.47 8.17 15.87
CA GLY A 122 -1.12 8.06 15.30
C GLY A 122 -0.48 6.67 15.42
N PHE A 123 0.73 6.57 14.86
CA PHE A 123 1.45 5.31 14.63
C PHE A 123 2.68 5.12 15.53
N CYS A 124 2.82 5.98 16.54
CA CYS A 124 3.82 5.85 17.60
C CYS A 124 3.23 4.95 18.69
N TYR A 125 3.67 3.70 18.77
CA TYR A 125 3.10 2.74 19.71
C TYR A 125 3.89 2.66 21.02
N SER A 126 3.18 2.38 22.11
CA SER A 126 3.81 2.00 23.37
C SER A 126 4.42 0.59 23.27
N ALA A 127 5.20 0.18 24.27
CA ALA A 127 5.72 -1.19 24.33
C ALA A 127 4.59 -2.24 24.43
N ASP A 128 3.53 -1.92 25.18
CA ASP A 128 2.37 -2.80 25.38
C ASP A 128 1.54 -2.93 24.09
N GLU A 129 1.26 -1.82 23.42
CA GLU A 129 0.55 -1.80 22.14
C GLU A 129 1.31 -2.61 21.07
N PHE A 130 2.63 -2.49 21.04
CA PHE A 130 3.46 -3.27 20.13
C PHE A 130 3.49 -4.76 20.47
N ALA A 131 3.52 -5.11 21.76
CA ALA A 131 3.43 -6.50 22.20
C ALA A 131 2.09 -7.14 21.79
N GLN A 132 0.99 -6.38 21.88
CA GLN A 132 -0.32 -6.80 21.38
C GLN A 132 -0.28 -7.08 19.87
N MET A 133 0.27 -6.16 19.07
CA MET A 133 0.41 -6.37 17.61
C MET A 133 1.19 -7.66 17.28
N ALA A 134 2.25 -7.96 18.03
CA ALA A 134 3.04 -9.17 17.82
C ALA A 134 2.26 -10.45 18.18
N LEU A 135 1.36 -10.41 19.17
CA LEU A 135 0.46 -11.51 19.50
C LEU A 135 -0.60 -11.71 18.42
N ASP A 136 -1.20 -10.62 17.94
CA ASP A 136 -2.19 -10.65 16.86
C ASP A 136 -1.60 -11.22 15.56
N LEU A 137 -0.35 -10.87 15.24
CA LEU A 137 0.39 -11.43 14.11
C LEU A 137 0.55 -12.95 14.24
N LYS A 138 1.03 -13.42 15.40
CA LYS A 138 1.21 -14.86 15.65
C LYS A 138 -0.12 -15.62 15.54
N PHE A 139 -1.20 -15.02 16.04
CA PHE A 139 -2.54 -15.58 15.89
C PHE A 139 -2.95 -15.65 14.41
N GLY A 140 -2.77 -14.58 13.64
CA GLY A 140 -3.07 -14.56 12.21
C GLY A 140 -2.32 -15.66 11.44
N LEU A 141 -1.02 -15.84 11.72
CA LEU A 141 -0.23 -16.93 11.15
C LEU A 141 -0.81 -18.31 11.49
N ALA A 142 -1.23 -18.52 12.74
CA ALA A 142 -1.82 -19.78 13.18
C ALA A 142 -3.18 -20.08 12.51
N VAL A 143 -3.95 -19.04 12.16
CA VAL A 143 -5.20 -19.16 11.40
C VAL A 143 -4.95 -19.36 9.89
N GLY A 144 -3.77 -18.99 9.40
CA GLY A 144 -3.41 -19.09 7.97
C GLY A 144 -3.80 -17.87 7.15
N VAL A 145 -3.64 -16.66 7.69
CA VAL A 145 -3.65 -15.44 6.87
C VAL A 145 -2.36 -15.34 6.05
N ASP A 146 -2.42 -14.69 4.90
CA ASP A 146 -1.35 -14.68 3.90
C ASP A 146 -0.39 -13.50 4.06
N GLY A 147 -0.77 -12.50 4.85
CA GLY A 147 0.08 -11.37 5.17
C GLY A 147 -0.53 -10.39 6.16
N PHE A 148 0.22 -9.34 6.43
CA PHE A 148 -0.07 -8.36 7.48
C PHE A 148 0.09 -6.93 6.97
N VAL A 149 -0.82 -6.07 7.41
CA VAL A 149 -0.83 -4.64 7.11
C VAL A 149 -0.57 -3.86 8.40
N PHE A 150 0.48 -3.03 8.43
CA PHE A 150 0.86 -2.30 9.64
C PHE A 150 1.66 -1.04 9.31
N GLY A 151 1.97 -0.23 10.32
CA GLY A 151 3.02 0.77 10.18
C GLY A 151 3.37 1.39 11.52
N CYS A 152 4.66 1.40 11.83
CA CYS A 152 5.20 1.94 13.07
C CYS A 152 6.06 3.16 12.76
N LEU A 153 5.78 4.27 13.41
CA LEU A 153 6.54 5.52 13.27
C LEU A 153 7.15 5.93 14.61
N ASN A 154 8.28 6.63 14.53
CA ASN A 154 8.85 7.38 15.63
C ASN A 154 8.08 8.69 15.86
N PRO A 155 8.26 9.36 17.01
CA PRO A 155 7.60 10.64 17.29
C PRO A 155 7.87 11.76 16.27
N ASP A 156 8.98 11.67 15.53
CA ASP A 156 9.33 12.60 14.45
C ASP A 156 8.70 12.24 13.09
N GLY A 157 7.90 11.17 13.04
CA GLY A 157 7.25 10.67 11.83
C GLY A 157 8.13 9.79 10.94
N SER A 158 9.41 9.57 11.30
CA SER A 158 10.26 8.60 10.60
C SER A 158 9.83 7.16 10.88
N ILE A 159 10.23 6.21 10.01
CA ILE A 159 9.93 4.79 10.22
C ILE A 159 10.61 4.29 11.50
N ASP A 160 9.85 3.63 12.37
CA ASP A 160 10.41 2.87 13.50
C ASP A 160 11.03 1.58 12.94
N VAL A 161 12.30 1.66 12.58
CA VAL A 161 13.06 0.57 11.91
C VAL A 161 13.09 -0.69 12.77
N GLN A 162 13.27 -0.57 14.09
CA GLN A 162 13.38 -1.71 14.98
C GLN A 162 12.08 -2.49 15.07
N ARG A 163 10.96 -1.80 15.31
CA ARG A 163 9.65 -2.44 15.41
C ARG A 163 9.18 -2.99 14.07
N THR A 164 9.42 -2.25 12.98
CA THR A 164 9.09 -2.70 11.63
C THR A 164 9.88 -3.97 11.28
N ALA A 165 11.19 -4.02 11.53
CA ALA A 165 12.02 -5.21 11.33
C ALA A 165 11.48 -6.42 12.11
N HIS A 166 11.11 -6.21 13.38
CA HIS A 166 10.62 -7.28 14.24
C HIS A 166 9.30 -7.88 13.71
N LEU A 167 8.36 -7.05 13.25
CA LEU A 167 7.12 -7.56 12.63
C LEU A 167 7.38 -8.29 11.31
N VAL A 168 8.32 -7.81 10.49
CA VAL A 168 8.70 -8.49 9.24
C VAL A 168 9.33 -9.86 9.53
N GLU A 169 10.23 -9.95 10.50
CA GLU A 169 10.84 -11.21 10.93
C GLU A 169 9.78 -12.19 11.47
N LEU A 170 8.88 -11.70 12.33
CA LEU A 170 7.78 -12.50 12.88
C LEU A 170 6.83 -13.04 11.81
N ALA A 171 6.63 -12.30 10.71
CA ALA A 171 5.76 -12.72 9.60
C ALA A 171 6.28 -13.95 8.85
N LYS A 172 7.54 -14.37 9.05
CA LYS A 172 8.11 -15.65 8.56
C LYS A 172 7.89 -15.90 7.05
N GLY A 173 8.02 -14.85 6.24
CA GLY A 173 7.85 -14.92 4.78
C GLY A 173 6.42 -14.72 4.28
N ALA A 174 5.44 -14.53 5.17
CA ALA A 174 4.14 -13.96 4.80
C ALA A 174 4.32 -12.54 4.24
N GLN A 175 3.34 -12.05 3.49
CA GLN A 175 3.41 -10.73 2.89
C GLN A 175 3.31 -9.64 3.97
N THR A 176 4.06 -8.56 3.78
CA THR A 176 4.09 -7.43 4.72
C THR A 176 3.79 -6.14 3.95
N VAL A 177 2.76 -5.42 4.39
CA VAL A 177 2.30 -4.18 3.75
C VAL A 177 2.44 -3.04 4.74
N PHE A 178 3.23 -2.02 4.40
CA PHE A 178 3.27 -0.81 5.19
C PHE A 178 2.12 0.10 4.79
N HIS A 179 1.20 0.36 5.72
CA HIS A 179 -0.03 1.09 5.42
C HIS A 179 0.18 2.61 5.31
N ARG A 180 -0.92 3.37 5.31
CA ARG A 180 -0.94 4.83 5.15
C ARG A 180 -0.22 5.65 6.23
N ALA A 181 0.37 5.03 7.25
CA ALA A 181 1.43 5.69 8.02
C ALA A 181 2.56 6.24 7.13
N PHE A 182 2.78 5.63 5.96
CA PHE A 182 3.71 6.16 4.96
C PHE A 182 3.37 7.59 4.52
N ASP A 183 2.08 7.90 4.38
CA ASP A 183 1.60 9.20 3.87
C ASP A 183 1.89 10.36 4.80
N VAL A 184 2.25 10.10 6.07
CA VAL A 184 2.57 11.12 7.08
C VAL A 184 4.05 11.17 7.42
N THR A 185 4.89 10.45 6.67
CA THR A 185 6.35 10.52 6.84
C THR A 185 6.89 11.85 6.31
N PRO A 186 7.91 12.45 6.96
CA PRO A 186 8.46 13.74 6.55
C PRO A 186 9.29 13.64 5.25
N ASP A 187 9.89 12.48 4.98
CA ASP A 187 10.65 12.19 3.77
C ASP A 187 10.20 10.83 3.20
N PRO A 188 9.27 10.82 2.22
CA PRO A 188 8.77 9.60 1.61
C PRO A 188 9.84 8.78 0.89
N ALA A 189 10.89 9.42 0.34
CA ALA A 189 11.95 8.72 -0.36
C ALA A 189 12.83 7.93 0.63
N ALA A 190 13.24 8.58 1.72
CA ALA A 190 13.99 7.91 2.79
C ALA A 190 13.15 6.80 3.46
N ALA A 191 11.86 7.05 3.69
CA ALA A 191 10.95 6.06 4.24
C ALA A 191 10.84 4.83 3.33
N LEU A 192 10.73 5.03 2.01
CA LEU A 192 10.63 3.95 1.04
C LEU A 192 11.89 3.08 1.01
N GLU A 193 13.07 3.70 1.00
CA GLU A 193 14.36 2.98 1.05
C GLU A 193 14.52 2.16 2.34
N ALA A 194 14.08 2.70 3.49
CA ALA A 194 14.06 1.97 4.75
C ALA A 194 13.13 0.74 4.66
N LEU A 195 11.92 0.89 4.14
CA LEU A 195 10.96 -0.21 4.00
C LEU A 195 11.45 -1.30 3.03
N ILE A 196 12.09 -0.91 1.91
CA ILE A 196 12.73 -1.85 0.98
C ILE A 196 13.82 -2.64 1.69
N SER A 197 14.70 -1.95 2.43
CA SER A 197 15.82 -2.58 3.16
C SER A 197 15.34 -3.54 4.25
N LEU A 198 14.18 -3.26 4.84
CA LEU A 198 13.54 -4.09 5.85
C LEU A 198 12.80 -5.30 5.28
N GLY A 199 12.67 -5.42 3.95
CA GLY A 199 11.95 -6.53 3.31
C GLY A 199 10.42 -6.38 3.35
N VAL A 200 9.92 -5.15 3.50
CA VAL A 200 8.48 -4.87 3.33
C VAL A 200 8.09 -5.13 1.87
N THR A 201 7.03 -5.91 1.67
CA THR A 201 6.63 -6.35 0.32
C THR A 201 5.82 -5.33 -0.47
N ARG A 202 5.07 -4.44 0.20
CA ARG A 202 4.22 -3.41 -0.43
C ARG A 202 4.04 -2.19 0.47
N VAL A 203 3.71 -1.06 -0.16
CA VAL A 203 3.31 0.18 0.52
C VAL A 203 1.92 0.58 0.03
N LEU A 204 1.02 0.90 0.97
CA LEU A 204 -0.27 1.53 0.69
C LEU A 204 -0.15 3.03 0.93
N THR A 205 -0.38 3.83 -0.12
CA THR A 205 -0.16 5.27 -0.09
C THR A 205 -1.17 5.99 -0.98
N SER A 206 -1.53 7.20 -0.58
CA SER A 206 -2.24 8.18 -1.40
C SER A 206 -1.32 9.30 -1.89
N GLY A 207 0.00 9.09 -1.89
CA GLY A 207 0.99 10.10 -2.25
C GLY A 207 1.08 11.24 -1.24
N GLY A 208 0.79 10.99 0.05
CA GLY A 208 0.79 12.05 1.07
C GLY A 208 -0.37 13.04 0.96
N ARG A 209 -1.40 12.72 0.17
CA ARG A 209 -2.60 13.55 -0.05
C ARG A 209 -3.87 12.91 0.51
N PRO A 210 -4.98 13.64 0.69
CA PRO A 210 -6.25 13.06 1.16
C PRO A 210 -6.75 11.88 0.31
N SER A 211 -6.51 11.94 -1.00
CA SER A 211 -6.88 10.89 -1.96
C SER A 211 -5.71 10.54 -2.89
N ALA A 212 -5.69 9.31 -3.39
CA ALA A 212 -4.65 8.87 -4.32
C ALA A 212 -4.72 9.60 -5.67
N LEU A 213 -5.92 10.03 -6.09
CA LEU A 213 -6.09 10.89 -7.26
C LEU A 213 -5.34 12.22 -7.10
N GLU A 214 -5.46 12.86 -5.94
CA GLU A 214 -4.73 14.10 -5.66
C GLU A 214 -3.23 13.87 -5.53
N GLY A 215 -2.79 12.73 -4.99
CA GLY A 215 -1.36 12.41 -4.86
C GLY A 215 -0.69 11.93 -6.15
N ALA A 216 -1.47 11.68 -7.20
CA ALA A 216 -0.97 11.30 -8.52
C ALA A 216 -0.73 12.52 -9.46
N ALA A 217 -1.22 13.70 -9.07
CA ALA A 217 -1.11 14.95 -9.82
C ALA A 217 0.23 15.66 -9.58
#